data_AF-A0AAU2A1C2-F1
#
_entry.id   AF-A0AAU2A1C2-F1
#
_cell.length_a   1.000
_cell.length_b   1.000
_cell.length_c   1.000
_cell.angle_alpha   90.00
_cell.angle_beta   90.00
_cell.angle_gamma   90.00
#
_symmetry.space_group_name_H-M   'P 1'
#
loop_
_entity.id
_entity.type
_entity.pdbx_description
1 polymer ?
#
loop_
_entity_poly.entity_id
_entity_poly.type
_entity_poly.pdbx_seq_one_letter_code
_entity_poly.pdbx_strand_id
1 'polypeptide(L)' 'MAKPKLTWGEKAAIVRLELLGAKRAFALGDNQPDIERKVQRIRDRAAKREQDGK' A
#
# COMPACT_ATOMS: atom_id res chain seq x y z
N MET A 1 0.27 -3.81 17.64
CA MET A 1 -0.44 -4.57 16.58
C MET A 1 0.59 -5.03 15.55
N ALA A 2 0.73 -6.34 15.33
CA ALA A 2 1.64 -6.86 14.31
C ALA A 2 1.14 -6.42 12.93
N LYS A 3 2.02 -5.89 12.08
CA LYS A 3 1.66 -5.54 10.70
C LYS A 3 1.31 -6.85 9.97
N PRO A 4 0.16 -6.93 9.28
CA PRO A 4 -0.24 -8.15 8.60
C PRO A 4 0.81 -8.56 7.57
N LYS A 5 1.10 -9.86 7.49
CA LYS A 5 2.11 -10.39 6.57
C LYS A 5 1.65 -10.18 5.12
N LEU A 6 2.24 -9.18 4.46
CA LEU A 6 2.00 -8.90 3.05
C LEU A 6 2.50 -10.07 2.18
N THR A 7 1.64 -10.53 1.27
CA THR A 7 2.02 -11.47 0.22
C THR A 7 2.97 -10.81 -0.79
N TRP A 8 3.70 -11.62 -1.57
CA TRP A 8 4.60 -11.12 -2.62
C TRP A 8 3.88 -10.21 -3.62
N GLY A 9 2.64 -10.53 -3.99
CA GLY A 9 1.82 -9.69 -4.88
C GLY A 9 1.44 -8.35 -4.26
N GLU A 10 1.08 -8.31 -2.98
CA GLU A 10 0.75 -7.05 -2.29
C GLU A 10 1.98 -6.17 -2.05
N LYS A 11 3.14 -6.79 -1.75
CA LYS A 11 4.42 -6.06 -1.70
C LYS A 11 4.72 -5.41 -3.04
N ALA A 12 4.61 -6.15 -4.15
CA ALA A 12 4.82 -5.61 -5.48
C ALA A 12 3.82 -4.48 -5.83
N ALA A 13 2.56 -4.61 -5.41
CA ALA A 13 1.56 -3.56 -5.59
C ALA A 13 1.87 -2.29 -4.79
N ILE A 14 2.31 -2.41 -3.54
CA ILE A 14 2.75 -1.28 -2.71
C ILE A 14 3.95 -0.60 -3.34
N VAL A 15 4.99 -1.36 -3.70
CA VAL A 15 6.19 -0.82 -4.35
C VAL A 15 5.84 -0.10 -5.65
N ARG A 16 4.95 -0.66 -6.49
CA ARG A 16 4.51 -0.01 -7.72
C ARG A 16 3.77 1.30 -7.45
N LEU A 17 2.95 1.34 -6.40
CA LEU A 17 2.24 2.56 -5.99
C LEU A 17 3.22 3.61 -5.45
N GLU A 18 4.18 3.23 -4.62
CA GLU A 18 5.23 4.14 -4.13
C GLU A 18 6.09 4.66 -5.28
N LEU A 19 6.40 3.84 -6.29
CA LEU A 19 7.20 4.25 -7.45
C LEU A 19 6.42 5.18 -8.39
N LEU A 20 5.12 4.92 -8.59
CA LEU A 20 4.21 5.86 -9.26
C LEU A 20 4.04 7.15 -8.47
N GLY A 21 3.98 7.04 -7.14
CA GLY A 21 3.93 8.14 -6.21
C GLY A 21 5.17 9.00 -6.31
N ALA A 22 6.35 8.43 -6.12
CA ALA A 22 7.65 9.08 -6.26
C ALA A 22 7.82 9.75 -7.63
N LYS A 23 7.44 9.10 -8.73
CA LYS A 23 7.45 9.72 -10.07
C LYS A 23 6.53 10.95 -10.15
N ARG A 24 5.34 10.87 -9.55
CA ARG A 24 4.43 12.02 -9.48
C ARG A 24 4.86 13.06 -8.45
N ALA A 25 5.52 12.70 -7.36
CA ALA A 25 6.00 13.63 -6.32
C ALA A 25 7.18 14.45 -6.85
N PHE A 26 8.05 13.82 -7.64
CA PHE A 26 9.04 14.50 -8.47
C PHE A 26 8.42 15.49 -9.47
N ALA A 27 7.20 15.22 -9.95
CA ALA A 27 6.53 16.05 -10.95
C ALA A 27 5.54 17.10 -10.37
N LEU A 28 4.99 16.89 -9.17
CA LEU A 28 3.84 17.63 -8.62
C LEU A 28 4.01 18.04 -7.14
N GLY A 29 5.12 17.71 -6.48
CA GLY A 29 5.35 17.99 -5.06
C GLY A 29 4.84 16.89 -4.11
N ASP A 30 5.39 16.89 -2.88
CA ASP A 30 5.39 15.82 -1.86
C ASP A 30 4.00 15.32 -1.37
N ASN A 31 2.91 16.04 -1.66
CA ASN A 31 1.63 15.74 -1.05
C ASN A 31 0.76 14.82 -1.93
N GLN A 32 0.76 13.51 -1.64
CA GLN A 32 0.05 12.50 -2.44
C GLN A 32 -0.96 11.67 -1.64
N PRO A 33 -2.09 12.27 -1.22
CA PRO A 33 -3.11 11.61 -0.41
C PRO A 33 -3.78 10.41 -1.09
N ASP A 34 -3.71 10.31 -2.42
CA ASP A 34 -4.26 9.18 -3.17
C ASP A 34 -3.39 7.92 -3.10
N ILE A 35 -2.07 8.06 -3.04
CA ILE A 35 -1.13 6.93 -2.94
C ILE A 35 -1.24 6.32 -1.55
N GLU A 36 -1.24 7.14 -0.51
CA GLU A 36 -1.45 6.72 0.88
C GLU A 36 -2.78 5.96 1.04
N ARG A 37 -3.88 6.49 0.50
CA ARG A 37 -5.19 5.79 0.51
C ARG A 37 -5.17 4.44 -0.20
N LYS A 38 -4.36 4.29 -1.25
CA LYS A 38 -4.24 3.00 -1.96
C LYS A 38 -3.38 2.00 -1.18
N VAL A 39 -2.27 2.45 -0.59
CA VAL A 39 -1.43 1.62 0.29
C VAL A 39 -2.21 1.16 1.52
N GLN A 40 -2.99 2.06 2.13
CA GLN A 40 -3.82 1.74 3.28
C GLN A 40 -4.88 0.69 2.93
N ARG A 41 -5.55 0.78 1.77
CA ARG A 41 -6.49 -0.24 1.29
C ARG A 41 -5.85 -1.63 1.12
N ILE A 42 -4.60 -1.69 0.67
CA ILE A 42 -3.86 -2.97 0.54
C ILE A 42 -3.59 -3.54 1.93
N ARG A 43 -3.15 -2.71 2.88
CA ARG A 43 -2.94 -3.13 4.27
C ARG A 43 -4.23 -3.60 4.95
N ASP A 44 -5.32 -2.89 4.77
CA ASP A 44 -6.63 -3.26 5.34
C ASP A 44 -7.13 -4.59 4.76
N ARG A 45 -6.88 -4.84 3.46
CA ARG A 45 -7.20 -6.12 2.82
C ARG A 45 -6.33 -7.28 3.34
N ALA A 46 -5.06 -7.02 3.60
CA ALA A 46 -4.17 -7.98 4.23
C ALA A 46 -4.60 -8.28 5.69
N ALA A 47 -4.97 -7.24 6.45
CA ALA A 47 -5.49 -7.37 7.81
C ALA A 47 -6.80 -8.17 7.84
N LYS A 48 -7.74 -7.89 6.92
CA LYS A 48 -8.97 -8.66 6.78
C LYS A 48 -8.71 -10.13 6.44
N ARG A 49 -7.75 -10.45 5.57
CA ARG A 49 -7.40 -11.86 5.29
C ARG A 49 -6.78 -12.57 6.48
N GLU A 50 -5.98 -11.89 7.29
CA GLU A 50 -5.43 -12.47 8.52
C GLU A 50 -6.53 -12.67 9.59
N GLN A 51 -7.55 -11.82 9.60
CA GLN A 51 -8.72 -11.95 10.48
C GLN A 51 -9.73 -13.00 10.00
N ASP A 52 -9.98 -13.09 8.69
CA ASP A 52 -10.92 -14.05 8.04
C ASP A 52 -10.27 -15.43 7.81
N GLY A 53 -8.94 -15.55 7.94
CA GLY A 53 -8.19 -16.81 7.81
C GLY A 53 -8.15 -17.66 9.07
N LYS A 54 -9.09 -17.45 10.01
CA LYS A 54 -9.27 -18.25 11.23
C LYS A 54 -10.46 -19.19 11.09
#